data_AF-A0A2E8GUK6-F1
#
_entry.id   AF-A0A2E8GUK6-F1
#
_cell.length_a   1.000
_cell.length_b   1.000
_cell.length_c   1.000
_cell.angle_alpha   90.00
_cell.angle_beta   90.00
_cell.angle_gamma   90.00
#
_symmetry.space_group_name_H-M   'P 1'
#
loop_
_entity.id
_entity.type
_entity.pdbx_description
1 polymer ?
#
loop_
_entity_poly.entity_id
_entity_poly.type
_entity_poly.pdbx_seq_one_letter_code
_entity_poly.pdbx_strand_id
1 'polypeptide(L)'
;DDGEFILEAYENLLTDKTKIVAVNHISNALGTINPVKEIIAANKESMRPGDSFLMNNPHRGGSHLPDLTVIAPVFAEGRDPIFYTASRGHHADIGGTTPGSLPPFATSIHEEGVVIDNFRLIENDELRLDELQNLLLDNDYPARNLDERIADIKAQIAAVNKGIIETDRLIKKYGLETVHAYMGHIRENAAESMRAALWAYLGEKEKLDLEFKDQLDSGDSIAVRISIEKGGNPPHTCRAKVDFSGTSLQMKGNQNAPMAVTKAAVLYVFRLMIDKDIPLNSGCLEPIEIIIPEGCLLKPADTAAVVGGNTETSQRITDVLMGALELAGASQGTMNNFVFGREDGSGKQYYETIAGGSGACKGHNGASGVQVHMTNTRATDPEVLEHRFPEIRLEHFGLRKNSGGDGQYKGGNGTVRKVKFLEQRKVSILSERRNYPPYGMAGGLPGKCGKNQLKKTSGKLEPLAGKVERVVKSGESIIIETPGGGGYGSPQKKDKLGEQSKDQEKN
;
A
#
# COMPACT_ATOMS: atom_id res chain seq x y z
N ASP A 1 30.08 -0.22 13.70
CA ASP A 1 30.21 -0.43 15.14
C ASP A 1 30.88 0.71 15.91
N ASP A 2 31.56 1.67 15.27
CA ASP A 2 32.03 2.91 15.95
C ASP A 2 31.21 4.18 15.61
N GLY A 3 29.99 4.03 15.07
CA GLY A 3 29.12 5.18 14.79
C GLY A 3 29.52 6.08 13.61
N GLU A 4 30.70 5.90 13.02
CA GLU A 4 31.11 6.65 11.83
C GLU A 4 30.54 6.08 10.52
N PHE A 5 30.01 6.98 9.68
CA PHE A 5 29.48 6.65 8.36
C PHE A 5 30.63 6.51 7.35
N ILE A 6 31.10 5.27 7.15
CA ILE A 6 32.20 4.98 6.22
C ILE A 6 31.64 4.86 4.79
N LEU A 7 31.69 5.96 4.05
CA LEU A 7 31.22 6.06 2.66
C LEU A 7 31.76 4.93 1.75
N GLU A 8 33.05 4.61 1.91
CA GLU A 8 33.79 3.64 1.09
C GLU A 8 33.32 2.19 1.28
N ALA A 9 32.85 1.83 2.48
CA ALA A 9 32.28 0.50 2.73
C ALA A 9 30.91 0.32 2.06
N TYR A 10 30.16 1.42 1.88
CA TYR A 10 28.86 1.42 1.22
C TYR A 10 28.97 1.45 -0.31
N GLU A 11 29.98 2.15 -0.84
CA GLU A 11 30.31 2.13 -2.28
C GLU A 11 30.67 0.71 -2.76
N ASN A 12 31.36 -0.06 -1.91
CA ASN A 12 31.72 -1.45 -2.20
C ASN A 12 30.53 -2.44 -2.15
N LEU A 13 29.37 -2.05 -1.61
CA LEU A 13 28.13 -2.85 -1.63
C LEU A 13 27.29 -2.63 -2.90
N LEU A 14 27.65 -1.66 -3.75
CA LEU A 14 26.88 -1.26 -4.92
C LEU A 14 27.57 -1.75 -6.20
N THR A 15 27.15 -2.92 -6.70
CA THR A 15 27.63 -3.46 -7.99
C THR A 15 27.12 -2.65 -9.19
N ASP A 16 27.75 -2.85 -10.37
CA ASP A 16 27.47 -2.24 -11.69
C ASP A 16 26.02 -2.40 -12.24
N LYS A 17 25.06 -2.85 -11.43
CA LYS A 17 23.65 -3.06 -11.81
C LYS A 17 22.67 -2.03 -11.22
N THR A 18 23.13 -0.99 -10.55
CA THR A 18 22.22 0.02 -9.97
C THR A 18 21.99 1.17 -10.96
N LYS A 19 20.93 1.06 -11.77
CA LYS A 19 20.35 2.19 -12.52
C LYS A 19 19.31 2.88 -11.63
N ILE A 20 19.57 4.10 -11.17
CA ILE A 20 18.53 4.96 -10.57
C ILE A 20 17.94 5.82 -11.68
N VAL A 21 16.79 5.40 -12.21
CA VAL A 21 16.03 6.13 -13.26
C VAL A 21 14.52 6.20 -12.95
N ALA A 22 14.02 5.50 -11.92
CA ALA A 22 12.58 5.50 -11.64
C ALA A 22 12.27 5.07 -10.19
N VAL A 23 11.08 5.48 -9.74
CA VAL A 23 10.39 5.00 -8.53
C VAL A 23 10.27 3.46 -8.60
N ASN A 24 10.81 2.75 -7.61
CA ASN A 24 10.58 1.31 -7.47
C ASN A 24 9.39 1.03 -6.53
N HIS A 25 8.32 0.49 -7.13
CA HIS A 25 7.52 -0.64 -6.64
C HIS A 25 6.65 -0.58 -5.37
N ILE A 26 6.32 0.60 -4.83
CA ILE A 26 5.13 0.74 -3.97
C ILE A 26 4.14 1.70 -4.63
N SER A 27 2.90 1.26 -4.80
CA SER A 27 1.80 2.00 -5.45
C SER A 27 1.42 3.32 -4.75
N ASN A 28 2.08 3.66 -3.64
CA ASN A 28 1.88 4.91 -2.89
C ASN A 28 2.77 6.07 -3.38
N ALA A 29 3.39 6.00 -4.57
CA ALA A 29 4.34 7.00 -5.06
C ALA A 29 3.85 8.47 -4.95
N LEU A 30 2.56 8.73 -5.13
CA LEU A 30 1.94 10.05 -4.92
C LEU A 30 1.98 10.53 -3.46
N GLY A 31 1.99 9.59 -2.52
CA GLY A 31 2.19 9.82 -1.11
C GLY A 31 3.52 10.49 -0.80
N THR A 32 4.54 10.45 -1.67
CA THR A 32 5.83 11.16 -1.44
C THR A 32 5.83 12.60 -1.96
N ILE A 33 5.02 12.92 -2.97
CA ILE A 33 5.00 14.27 -3.59
C ILE A 33 4.40 15.32 -2.65
N ASN A 34 3.30 15.01 -1.97
CA ASN A 34 2.66 15.98 -1.07
C ASN A 34 3.53 16.31 0.16
N PRO A 35 4.19 15.34 0.82
CA PRO A 35 5.20 15.60 1.84
C PRO A 35 6.30 16.55 1.37
N VAL A 36 6.85 16.32 0.18
CA VAL A 36 7.87 17.22 -0.37
C VAL A 36 7.32 18.64 -0.50
N LYS A 37 6.10 18.82 -1.01
CA LYS A 37 5.47 20.16 -1.10
C LYS A 37 5.29 20.82 0.27
N GLU A 38 4.88 20.08 1.27
CA GLU A 38 4.70 20.59 2.63
C GLU A 38 6.04 20.98 3.27
N ILE A 39 7.08 20.15 3.14
CA ILE A 39 8.44 20.48 3.60
C ILE A 39 8.97 21.74 2.90
N ILE A 40 8.76 21.86 1.58
CA ILE A 40 9.11 23.06 0.81
C ILE A 40 8.40 24.28 1.37
N ALA A 41 7.07 24.20 1.53
CA ALA A 41 6.27 25.32 2.03
C ALA A 41 6.70 25.76 3.43
N ALA A 42 7.03 24.81 4.31
CA ALA A 42 7.41 25.08 5.69
C ALA A 42 8.85 25.60 5.85
N ASN A 43 9.77 25.29 4.92
CA ASN A 43 11.20 25.54 5.10
C ASN A 43 11.88 26.33 3.95
N LYS A 44 11.12 26.87 2.99
CA LYS A 44 11.64 27.49 1.76
C LYS A 44 12.82 28.45 1.97
N GLU A 45 12.79 29.28 3.01
CA GLU A 45 13.82 30.29 3.28
C GLU A 45 15.01 29.78 4.13
N SER A 46 14.81 28.66 4.82
CA SER A 46 15.73 28.14 5.83
C SER A 46 16.51 26.90 5.38
N MET A 47 16.19 26.30 4.22
CA MET A 47 16.92 25.16 3.66
C MET A 47 18.34 25.53 3.25
N ARG A 48 19.30 24.65 3.54
CA ARG A 48 20.71 24.76 3.13
C ARG A 48 21.18 23.45 2.50
N PRO A 49 22.24 23.49 1.67
CA PRO A 49 22.91 22.27 1.21
C PRO A 49 23.30 21.39 2.41
N GLY A 50 23.07 20.08 2.31
CA GLY A 50 23.33 19.11 3.39
C GLY A 50 22.14 18.86 4.31
N ASP A 51 21.13 19.75 4.35
CA ASP A 51 19.94 19.55 5.18
C ASP A 51 19.13 18.34 4.71
N SER A 52 18.49 17.66 5.67
CA SER A 52 17.40 16.72 5.38
C SER A 52 16.27 16.87 6.38
N PHE A 53 15.06 16.51 5.97
CA PHE A 53 13.82 16.66 6.72
C PHE A 53 13.10 15.34 6.80
N LEU A 54 12.38 15.11 7.90
CA LEU A 54 11.57 13.93 8.17
C LEU A 54 10.11 14.34 8.38
N MET A 55 9.19 13.59 7.78
CA MET A 55 7.77 13.64 8.11
C MET A 55 7.08 12.28 7.95
N ASN A 56 5.93 12.12 8.60
CA ASN A 56 5.01 11.01 8.34
C ASN A 56 3.52 11.41 8.40
N ASN A 57 3.17 12.67 8.72
CA ASN A 57 1.78 13.03 8.96
C ASN A 57 0.90 12.77 7.70
N PRO A 58 -0.08 11.83 7.76
CA PRO A 58 -0.93 11.48 6.64
C PRO A 58 -1.86 12.61 6.18
N HIS A 59 -2.28 13.47 7.12
CA HIS A 59 -3.17 14.59 6.83
C HIS A 59 -2.44 15.74 6.13
N ARG A 60 -1.10 15.75 6.23
CA ARG A 60 -0.20 16.65 5.49
C ARG A 60 0.46 15.95 4.29
N GLY A 61 -0.20 14.95 3.72
CA GLY A 61 0.21 14.31 2.47
C GLY A 61 0.91 12.96 2.62
N GLY A 62 1.17 12.49 3.83
CA GLY A 62 1.57 11.10 4.09
C GLY A 62 0.49 10.07 3.73
N SER A 63 0.79 8.79 3.90
CA SER A 63 -0.16 7.67 3.70
C SER A 63 -0.76 7.18 5.02
N HIS A 64 0.10 6.92 5.99
CA HIS A 64 -0.20 6.58 7.39
C HIS A 64 1.09 6.79 8.21
N LEU A 65 1.01 6.75 9.55
CA LEU A 65 2.17 7.09 10.39
C LEU A 65 3.40 6.19 10.20
N PRO A 66 3.27 4.87 9.96
CA PRO A 66 4.45 4.02 9.73
C PRO A 66 5.26 4.37 8.47
N ASP A 67 4.72 5.12 7.52
CA ASP A 67 5.44 5.49 6.29
C ASP A 67 6.18 6.82 6.47
N LEU A 68 7.42 6.73 6.94
CA LEU A 68 8.30 7.88 7.16
C LEU A 68 8.93 8.32 5.85
N THR A 69 8.96 9.62 5.60
CA THR A 69 9.54 10.22 4.39
C THR A 69 10.70 11.14 4.77
N VAL A 70 11.92 10.76 4.38
CA VAL A 70 13.11 11.61 4.44
C VAL A 70 13.23 12.39 3.14
N ILE A 71 13.44 13.70 3.22
CA ILE A 71 13.43 14.63 2.08
C ILE A 71 14.67 15.51 2.18
N ALA A 72 15.44 15.64 1.10
CA ALA A 72 16.61 16.51 1.04
C ALA A 72 16.55 17.42 -0.21
N PRO A 73 16.76 18.74 -0.06
CA PRO A 73 16.93 19.66 -1.18
C PRO A 73 18.25 19.40 -1.92
N VAL A 74 18.22 19.55 -3.25
CA VAL A 74 19.40 19.50 -4.11
C VAL A 74 19.67 20.92 -4.61
N PHE A 75 20.90 21.39 -4.46
CA PHE A 75 21.32 22.71 -4.89
C PHE A 75 22.30 22.62 -6.07
N ALA A 76 22.36 23.69 -6.86
CA ALA A 76 23.48 23.98 -7.77
C ALA A 76 24.29 25.16 -7.20
N GLU A 77 24.81 26.04 -8.05
CA GLU A 77 25.59 27.22 -7.63
C GLU A 77 24.75 28.34 -6.96
N GLY A 78 23.42 28.17 -6.88
CA GLY A 78 22.47 29.15 -6.33
C GLY A 78 22.01 28.86 -4.91
N ARG A 79 21.25 29.82 -4.33
CA ARG A 79 20.65 29.70 -3.00
C ARG A 79 19.33 28.92 -2.98
N ASP A 80 18.70 28.72 -4.13
CA ASP A 80 17.42 28.03 -4.25
C ASP A 80 17.65 26.55 -4.62
N PRO A 81 16.93 25.60 -3.98
CA PRO A 81 16.94 24.22 -4.42
C PRO A 81 16.45 24.07 -5.85
N ILE A 82 17.17 23.31 -6.67
CA ILE A 82 16.81 22.99 -8.05
C ILE A 82 16.04 21.67 -8.15
N PHE A 83 16.26 20.74 -7.22
CA PHE A 83 15.54 19.47 -7.11
C PHE A 83 15.34 19.08 -5.65
N TYR A 84 14.59 17.99 -5.44
CA TYR A 84 14.41 17.36 -4.15
C TYR A 84 14.52 15.84 -4.32
N THR A 85 15.26 15.20 -3.42
CA THR A 85 15.34 13.75 -3.33
C THR A 85 14.56 13.30 -2.11
N ALA A 86 13.75 12.25 -2.25
CA ALA A 86 12.93 11.75 -1.16
C ALA A 86 12.98 10.23 -1.09
N SER A 87 13.05 9.70 0.13
CA SER A 87 13.02 8.28 0.44
C SER A 87 11.90 8.02 1.43
N ARG A 88 10.93 7.20 1.03
CA ARG A 88 9.87 6.72 1.91
C ARG A 88 10.11 5.28 2.30
N GLY A 89 10.07 4.99 3.59
CA GLY A 89 10.21 3.66 4.16
C GLY A 89 9.07 3.37 5.13
N HIS A 90 8.59 2.13 5.11
CA HIS A 90 7.66 1.64 6.11
C HIS A 90 8.44 1.15 7.32
N HIS A 91 8.14 1.69 8.49
CA HIS A 91 8.73 1.30 9.77
C HIS A 91 7.81 0.31 10.45
N ALA A 92 8.36 -0.78 10.99
CA ALA A 92 7.55 -1.83 11.62
C ALA A 92 6.80 -1.32 12.88
N ASP A 93 7.25 -0.23 13.49
CA ASP A 93 6.61 0.46 14.62
C ASP A 93 7.02 1.94 14.57
N ILE A 94 6.14 2.84 14.95
CA ILE A 94 6.34 4.28 15.20
C ILE A 94 5.52 4.69 16.43
N GLY A 95 5.22 3.74 17.32
CA GLY A 95 4.40 3.92 18.50
C GLY A 95 2.96 3.45 18.36
N GLY A 96 2.07 4.04 19.15
CA GLY A 96 0.64 3.74 19.17
C GLY A 96 0.23 2.71 20.23
N THR A 97 -1.08 2.54 20.41
CA THR A 97 -1.69 1.74 21.51
C THR A 97 -1.42 0.22 21.41
N THR A 98 -0.99 -0.26 20.24
CA THR A 98 -0.58 -1.64 20.01
C THR A 98 0.83 -1.71 19.43
N PRO A 99 1.60 -2.76 19.77
CA PRO A 99 2.86 -3.04 19.09
C PRO A 99 2.67 -3.12 17.58
N GLY A 100 3.61 -2.52 16.84
CA GLY A 100 3.67 -2.52 15.38
C GLY A 100 2.78 -1.49 14.68
N SER A 101 2.36 -0.45 15.40
CA SER A 101 1.64 0.74 14.89
C SER A 101 0.43 0.46 14.02
N LEU A 102 -0.25 -0.64 14.32
CA LEU A 102 -1.48 -1.04 13.64
C LEU A 102 -2.63 -1.29 14.62
N PRO A 103 -3.01 -0.29 15.43
CA PRO A 103 -4.10 -0.43 16.40
C PRO A 103 -5.44 -0.56 15.67
N PRO A 104 -6.09 -1.72 15.70
CA PRO A 104 -7.27 -2.00 14.86
C PRO A 104 -8.51 -1.23 15.29
N PHE A 105 -8.52 -0.70 16.52
CA PHE A 105 -9.64 0.03 17.12
C PHE A 105 -9.35 1.52 17.37
N ALA A 106 -8.24 2.04 16.83
CA ALA A 106 -7.95 3.47 16.91
C ALA A 106 -9.07 4.30 16.29
N THR A 107 -9.35 5.42 16.94
CA THR A 107 -10.34 6.44 16.61
C THR A 107 -9.70 7.80 16.40
N SER A 108 -8.51 8.00 16.97
CA SER A 108 -7.68 9.19 16.83
C SER A 108 -6.32 8.86 16.21
N ILE A 109 -5.76 9.78 15.42
CA ILE A 109 -4.41 9.65 14.86
C ILE A 109 -3.35 9.46 15.95
N HIS A 110 -3.54 10.06 17.12
CA HIS A 110 -2.61 9.95 18.24
C HIS A 110 -2.55 8.55 18.84
N GLU A 111 -3.59 7.73 18.66
CA GLU A 111 -3.59 6.34 19.11
C GLU A 111 -2.76 5.44 18.17
N GLU A 112 -2.43 5.92 16.96
CA GLU A 112 -1.68 5.20 15.91
C GLU A 112 -0.16 5.35 16.03
N GLY A 113 0.34 6.37 16.73
CA GLY A 113 1.76 6.57 16.99
C GLY A 113 2.22 8.02 16.89
N VAL A 114 3.52 8.21 16.71
CA VAL A 114 4.17 9.52 16.64
C VAL A 114 3.83 10.21 15.32
N VAL A 115 3.29 11.43 15.42
CA VAL A 115 2.96 12.29 14.28
C VAL A 115 4.07 13.32 14.08
N ILE A 116 4.67 13.30 12.90
CA ILE A 116 5.80 14.16 12.52
C ILE A 116 5.37 15.00 11.31
N ASP A 117 5.17 16.29 11.54
CA ASP A 117 4.79 17.26 10.50
C ASP A 117 5.99 17.74 9.68
N ASN A 118 7.04 18.16 10.38
CA ASN A 118 8.25 18.73 9.81
C ASN A 118 9.35 18.68 10.86
N PHE A 119 10.26 17.72 10.73
CA PHE A 119 11.44 17.61 11.58
C PHE A 119 12.70 17.81 10.75
N ARG A 120 13.53 18.80 11.09
CA ARG A 120 14.86 18.96 10.50
C ARG A 120 15.76 17.85 11.07
N LEU A 121 16.05 16.87 10.22
CA LEU A 121 16.74 15.62 10.57
C LEU A 121 18.25 15.77 10.52
N ILE A 122 18.76 16.40 9.46
CA ILE A 122 20.16 16.81 9.34
C ILE A 122 20.21 18.32 9.26
N GLU A 123 21.12 18.92 10.02
CA GLU A 123 21.40 20.34 10.04
C GLU A 123 22.92 20.53 10.17
N ASN A 124 23.51 21.37 9.31
CA ASN A 124 24.97 21.58 9.26
C ASN A 124 25.76 20.27 9.13
N ASP A 125 25.29 19.36 8.25
CA ASP A 125 25.87 18.03 8.02
C ASP A 125 25.88 17.07 9.25
N GLU A 126 25.18 17.43 10.32
CA GLU A 126 25.07 16.63 11.54
C GLU A 126 23.65 16.04 11.70
N LEU A 127 23.58 14.75 12.03
CA LEU A 127 22.32 14.10 12.39
C LEU A 127 21.90 14.55 13.79
N ARG A 128 20.71 15.13 13.90
CA ARG A 128 20.08 15.55 15.17
C ARG A 128 19.52 14.35 15.94
N LEU A 129 20.43 13.46 16.35
CA LEU A 129 20.09 12.13 16.88
C LEU A 129 19.35 12.23 18.22
N ASP A 130 19.81 13.06 19.15
CA ASP A 130 19.19 13.20 20.46
C ASP A 130 17.77 13.77 20.33
N GLU A 131 17.56 14.77 19.48
CA GLU A 131 16.22 15.33 19.22
C GLU A 131 15.31 14.36 18.49
N LEU A 132 15.86 13.55 17.59
CA LEU A 132 15.09 12.50 16.93
C LEU A 132 14.66 11.42 17.94
N GLN A 133 15.55 11.00 18.84
CA GLN A 133 15.20 10.04 19.89
C GLN A 133 14.14 10.61 20.82
N ASN A 134 14.28 11.87 21.24
CA ASN A 134 13.28 12.56 22.04
C ASN A 134 11.93 12.64 21.30
N LEU A 135 11.92 13.00 20.01
CA LEU A 135 10.70 13.03 19.19
C LEU A 135 9.97 11.68 19.17
N LEU A 136 10.72 10.57 19.11
CA LEU A 136 10.16 9.22 19.05
C LEU A 136 9.69 8.69 20.42
N LEU A 137 10.25 9.20 21.52
CA LEU A 137 10.00 8.72 22.89
C LEU A 137 9.09 9.63 23.72
N ASP A 138 9.06 10.94 23.45
CA ASP A 138 8.35 11.94 24.26
C ASP A 138 6.88 12.09 23.79
N ASN A 139 6.11 11.03 23.99
CA ASN A 139 4.67 10.98 23.71
C ASN A 139 3.98 9.84 24.48
N ASP A 140 2.65 9.86 24.56
CA ASP A 140 1.86 8.87 25.31
C ASP A 140 2.01 7.43 24.81
N TYR A 141 2.42 7.25 23.55
CA TYR A 141 2.52 5.96 22.88
C TYR A 141 3.83 5.84 22.09
N PRO A 142 4.99 5.78 22.78
CA PRO A 142 6.30 5.96 22.17
C PRO A 142 6.65 4.86 21.18
N ALA A 143 7.54 5.19 20.23
CA ALA A 143 8.07 4.22 19.30
C ALA A 143 8.85 3.11 20.03
N ARG A 144 8.69 1.88 19.55
CA ARG A 144 9.35 0.69 20.10
C ARG A 144 10.53 0.30 19.23
N ASN A 145 11.45 -0.48 19.83
CA ASN A 145 12.66 -0.98 19.16
C ASN A 145 13.48 0.15 18.50
N LEU A 146 13.81 1.18 19.30
CA LEU A 146 14.39 2.43 18.84
C LEU A 146 15.65 2.24 17.98
N ASP A 147 16.52 1.29 18.33
CA ASP A 147 17.74 1.00 17.56
C ASP A 147 17.43 0.65 16.10
N GLU A 148 16.38 -0.15 15.87
CA GLU A 148 15.92 -0.50 14.53
C GLU A 148 15.33 0.71 13.80
N ARG A 149 14.55 1.55 14.50
CA ARG A 149 13.99 2.79 13.92
C ARG A 149 15.06 3.77 13.48
N ILE A 150 16.09 3.96 14.31
CA ILE A 150 17.23 4.80 13.99
C ILE A 150 18.03 4.21 12.82
N ALA A 151 18.22 2.88 12.78
CA ALA A 151 18.89 2.21 11.66
C ALA A 151 18.12 2.39 10.33
N ASP A 152 16.79 2.23 10.35
CA ASP A 152 15.92 2.44 9.20
C ASP A 152 15.99 3.91 8.70
N ILE A 153 15.95 4.90 9.62
CA ILE A 153 16.11 6.32 9.27
C ILE A 153 17.49 6.61 8.66
N LYS A 154 18.57 6.05 9.22
CA LYS A 154 19.93 6.17 8.66
C LYS A 154 20.02 5.58 7.24
N ALA A 155 19.35 4.46 6.99
CA ALA A 155 19.26 3.89 5.64
C ALA A 155 18.50 4.82 4.67
N GLN A 156 17.43 5.47 5.11
CA GLN A 156 16.72 6.46 4.31
C GLN A 156 17.56 7.72 4.02
N ILE A 157 18.34 8.20 5.01
CA ILE A 157 19.32 9.28 4.82
C ILE A 157 20.34 8.91 3.73
N ALA A 158 20.91 7.69 3.81
CA ALA A 158 21.86 7.23 2.80
C ALA A 158 21.23 7.17 1.39
N ALA A 159 19.96 6.76 1.29
CA ALA A 159 19.22 6.72 0.03
C ALA A 159 19.01 8.11 -0.58
N VAL A 160 18.62 9.13 0.21
CA VAL A 160 18.46 10.50 -0.31
C VAL A 160 19.80 11.10 -0.69
N ASN A 161 20.86 10.87 0.09
CA ASN A 161 22.22 11.34 -0.24
C ASN A 161 22.73 10.72 -1.55
N LYS A 162 22.46 9.43 -1.78
CA LYS A 162 22.75 8.82 -3.08
C LYS A 162 21.95 9.48 -4.21
N GLY A 163 20.69 9.83 -3.97
CA GLY A 163 19.89 10.63 -4.89
C GLY A 163 20.57 11.95 -5.26
N ILE A 164 21.06 12.70 -4.27
CA ILE A 164 21.75 13.99 -4.48
C ILE A 164 22.98 13.80 -5.39
N ILE A 165 23.82 12.81 -5.07
CA ILE A 165 25.05 12.51 -5.82
C ILE A 165 24.73 12.15 -7.28
N GLU A 166 23.74 11.30 -7.52
CA GLU A 166 23.39 10.89 -8.89
C GLU A 166 22.71 12.03 -9.67
N THR A 167 21.92 12.88 -9.02
CA THR A 167 21.38 14.09 -9.65
C THR A 167 22.50 15.05 -10.06
N ASP A 168 23.46 15.32 -9.16
CA ASP A 168 24.63 16.15 -9.48
C ASP A 168 25.45 15.55 -10.65
N ARG A 169 25.68 14.24 -10.65
CA ARG A 169 26.36 13.54 -11.74
C ARG A 169 25.62 13.70 -13.08
N LEU A 170 24.29 13.61 -13.08
CA LEU A 170 23.48 13.83 -14.29
C LEU A 170 23.60 15.27 -14.79
N ILE A 171 23.53 16.25 -13.88
CA ILE A 171 23.68 17.68 -14.23
C ILE A 171 25.08 17.96 -14.78
N LYS A 172 26.13 17.45 -14.15
CA LYS A 172 27.53 17.61 -14.63
C LYS A 172 27.73 17.03 -16.03
N LYS A 173 27.04 15.93 -16.35
CA LYS A 173 27.18 15.25 -17.63
C LYS A 173 26.37 15.90 -18.75
N TYR A 174 25.14 16.34 -18.48
CA TYR A 174 24.19 16.76 -19.51
C TYR A 174 23.79 18.23 -19.44
N GLY A 175 24.12 18.94 -18.36
CA GLY A 175 23.67 20.31 -18.10
C GLY A 175 22.26 20.36 -17.50
N LEU A 176 22.03 21.37 -16.65
CA LEU A 176 20.76 21.53 -15.92
C LEU A 176 19.56 21.69 -16.86
N GLU A 177 19.69 22.50 -17.91
CA GLU A 177 18.63 22.74 -18.89
C GLU A 177 18.16 21.47 -19.57
N THR A 178 19.10 20.60 -19.97
CA THR A 178 18.78 19.31 -20.60
C THR A 178 18.09 18.38 -19.61
N VAL A 179 18.56 18.30 -18.37
CA VAL A 179 17.91 17.49 -17.32
C VAL A 179 16.46 17.96 -17.09
N HIS A 180 16.24 19.27 -16.96
CA HIS A 180 14.89 19.84 -16.82
C HIS A 180 13.98 19.52 -18.01
N ALA A 181 14.49 19.65 -19.24
CA ALA A 181 13.74 19.34 -20.44
C ALA A 181 13.29 17.87 -20.47
N TYR A 182 14.19 16.93 -20.19
CA TYR A 182 13.86 15.49 -20.18
C TYR A 182 12.89 15.13 -19.05
N MET A 183 12.95 15.79 -17.90
CA MET A 183 11.91 15.62 -16.85
C MET A 183 10.53 16.08 -17.35
N GLY A 184 10.48 17.18 -18.10
CA GLY A 184 9.27 17.65 -18.78
C GLY A 184 8.72 16.58 -19.74
N HIS A 185 9.56 16.10 -20.66
CA HIS A 185 9.18 15.09 -21.65
C HIS A 185 8.73 13.76 -21.02
N ILE A 186 9.34 13.31 -19.93
CA ILE A 186 8.91 12.10 -19.20
C ILE A 186 7.50 12.27 -18.63
N ARG A 187 7.18 13.47 -18.12
CA ARG A 187 5.85 13.78 -17.59
C ARG A 187 4.81 13.91 -18.70
N GLU A 188 5.16 14.57 -19.81
CA GLU A 188 4.30 14.72 -20.99
C GLU A 188 3.98 13.37 -21.61
N ASN A 189 4.98 12.50 -21.82
CA ASN A 189 4.77 11.16 -22.35
C ASN A 189 3.82 10.32 -21.48
N ALA A 190 3.85 10.49 -20.16
CA ALA A 190 2.91 9.83 -19.26
C ALA A 190 1.47 10.35 -19.42
N ALA A 191 1.30 11.67 -19.59
CA ALA A 191 -0.01 12.26 -19.88
C ALA A 191 -0.55 11.80 -21.23
N GLU A 192 0.27 11.80 -22.27
CA GLU A 192 -0.10 11.33 -23.62
C GLU A 192 -0.45 9.84 -23.63
N SER A 193 0.34 9.02 -22.94
CA SER A 193 0.07 7.59 -22.80
C SER A 193 -1.25 7.32 -22.09
N MET A 194 -1.58 8.12 -21.07
CA MET A 194 -2.88 8.03 -20.40
C MET A 194 -4.02 8.44 -21.33
N ARG A 195 -3.90 9.56 -22.06
CA ARG A 195 -4.91 9.98 -23.03
C ARG A 195 -5.16 8.93 -24.11
N ALA A 196 -4.10 8.30 -24.60
CA ALA A 196 -4.19 7.20 -25.55
C ALA A 196 -4.90 5.97 -24.96
N ALA A 197 -4.63 5.61 -23.69
CA ALA A 197 -5.32 4.52 -23.01
C ALA A 197 -6.82 4.81 -22.83
N LEU A 198 -7.19 6.03 -22.44
CA LEU A 198 -8.59 6.46 -22.35
C LEU A 198 -9.29 6.42 -23.71
N TRP A 199 -8.62 6.91 -24.76
CA TRP A 199 -9.14 6.86 -26.13
C TRP A 199 -9.40 5.41 -26.57
N ALA A 200 -8.43 4.51 -26.36
CA ALA A 200 -8.56 3.10 -26.70
C ALA A 200 -9.70 2.43 -25.92
N TYR A 201 -9.85 2.76 -24.63
CA TYR A 201 -10.93 2.24 -23.78
C TYR A 201 -12.32 2.72 -24.21
N LEU A 202 -12.45 3.99 -24.63
CA LEU A 202 -13.69 4.54 -25.16
C LEU A 202 -14.13 3.91 -26.50
N GLY A 203 -13.17 3.49 -27.33
CA GLY A 203 -13.43 2.94 -28.65
C GLY A 203 -14.13 3.97 -29.55
N GLU A 204 -15.31 3.62 -30.09
CA GLU A 204 -16.09 4.51 -30.95
C GLU A 204 -16.93 5.55 -30.19
N LYS A 205 -17.15 5.36 -28.88
CA LYS A 205 -18.01 6.24 -28.08
C LYS A 205 -17.38 7.63 -27.88
N GLU A 206 -18.17 8.69 -27.98
CA GLU A 206 -17.73 10.06 -27.66
C GLU A 206 -17.66 10.31 -26.15
N LYS A 207 -18.55 9.65 -25.39
CA LYS A 207 -18.62 9.74 -23.94
C LYS A 207 -19.04 8.40 -23.35
N LEU A 208 -18.55 8.12 -22.14
CA LEU A 208 -18.92 6.96 -21.35
C LEU A 208 -19.02 7.35 -19.88
N ASP A 209 -20.16 7.05 -19.26
CA ASP A 209 -20.38 7.21 -17.82
C ASP A 209 -20.51 5.83 -17.19
N LEU A 210 -19.77 5.61 -16.10
CA LEU A 210 -19.67 4.34 -15.37
C LEU A 210 -19.88 4.61 -13.90
N GLU A 211 -20.51 3.66 -13.20
CA GLU A 211 -20.67 3.73 -11.76
C GLU A 211 -20.43 2.36 -11.12
N PHE A 212 -19.82 2.38 -9.93
CA PHE A 212 -19.66 1.18 -9.14
C PHE A 212 -19.58 1.54 -7.66
N LYS A 213 -20.00 0.60 -6.82
CA LYS A 213 -19.99 0.74 -5.38
C LYS A 213 -19.69 -0.59 -4.73
N ASP A 214 -18.91 -0.54 -3.66
CA ASP A 214 -18.60 -1.70 -2.84
C ASP A 214 -18.47 -1.27 -1.37
N GLN A 215 -18.47 -2.23 -0.44
CA GLN A 215 -18.61 -2.00 0.99
C GLN A 215 -17.42 -2.56 1.78
N LEU A 216 -16.98 -1.81 2.79
CA LEU A 216 -16.14 -2.34 3.86
C LEU A 216 -16.98 -3.25 4.77
N ASP A 217 -16.34 -4.10 5.56
CA ASP A 217 -16.99 -5.01 6.50
C ASP A 217 -17.76 -4.25 7.60
N SER A 218 -17.47 -2.95 7.81
CA SER A 218 -18.26 -2.04 8.66
C SER A 218 -19.64 -1.70 8.08
N GLY A 219 -19.87 -1.97 6.79
CA GLY A 219 -21.05 -1.55 6.03
C GLY A 219 -20.89 -0.18 5.35
N ASP A 220 -19.82 0.57 5.65
CA ASP A 220 -19.51 1.82 4.97
C ASP A 220 -19.21 1.58 3.50
N SER A 221 -19.70 2.49 2.66
CA SER A 221 -19.70 2.34 1.22
C SER A 221 -18.67 3.26 0.58
N ILE A 222 -17.90 2.72 -0.35
CA ILE A 222 -17.09 3.49 -1.29
C ILE A 222 -17.81 3.43 -2.64
N ALA A 223 -18.09 4.58 -3.22
CA ALA A 223 -18.78 4.66 -4.49
C ALA A 223 -18.03 5.62 -5.42
N VAL A 224 -17.94 5.23 -6.69
CA VAL A 224 -17.29 6.03 -7.73
C VAL A 224 -18.20 6.15 -8.94
N ARG A 225 -18.21 7.36 -9.52
CA ARG A 225 -18.69 7.60 -10.88
C ARG A 225 -17.50 8.02 -11.73
N ILE A 226 -17.34 7.39 -12.89
CA ILE A 226 -16.27 7.70 -13.83
C ILE A 226 -16.90 8.17 -15.13
N SER A 227 -16.64 9.42 -15.51
CA SER A 227 -17.01 9.96 -16.81
C SER A 227 -15.77 10.08 -17.67
N ILE A 228 -15.76 9.48 -18.85
CA ILE A 228 -14.66 9.58 -19.81
C ILE A 228 -15.20 10.24 -21.07
N GLU A 229 -14.54 11.30 -21.52
CA GLU A 229 -14.94 12.08 -22.69
C GLU A 229 -13.80 12.10 -23.70
N LYS A 230 -14.15 11.83 -24.97
CA LYS A 230 -13.26 12.17 -26.09
C LYS A 230 -13.17 13.68 -26.15
N GLY A 231 -11.94 14.19 -26.20
CA GLY A 231 -11.73 15.57 -26.59
C GLY A 231 -11.57 15.69 -28.11
N GLY A 232 -11.47 16.92 -28.61
CA GLY A 232 -11.24 17.22 -30.02
C GLY A 232 -9.93 16.63 -30.59
N ASN A 233 -9.82 16.66 -31.93
CA ASN A 233 -8.88 15.99 -32.84
C ASN A 233 -7.75 15.12 -32.18
N PRO A 234 -7.71 13.80 -32.46
CA PRO A 234 -7.02 12.80 -31.63
C PRO A 234 -5.48 12.88 -31.63
N PRO A 235 -4.81 12.37 -30.56
CA PRO A 235 -5.36 11.86 -29.29
C PRO A 235 -5.29 12.87 -28.11
N HIS A 236 -4.97 14.14 -28.35
CA HIS A 236 -4.38 15.01 -27.32
C HIS A 236 -5.32 15.58 -26.25
N THR A 237 -6.62 15.28 -26.25
CA THR A 237 -7.56 15.94 -25.31
C THR A 237 -8.56 15.03 -24.58
N CYS A 238 -8.44 13.69 -24.66
CA CYS A 238 -9.24 12.78 -23.82
C CYS A 238 -9.07 13.13 -22.33
N ARG A 239 -10.18 13.17 -21.59
CA ARG A 239 -10.19 13.39 -20.14
C ARG A 239 -11.10 12.41 -19.44
N ALA A 240 -10.76 12.10 -18.19
CA ALA A 240 -11.60 11.34 -17.29
C ALA A 240 -11.90 12.18 -16.05
N LYS A 241 -13.10 12.03 -15.50
CA LYS A 241 -13.52 12.57 -14.22
C LYS A 241 -13.89 11.42 -13.31
N VAL A 242 -13.24 11.35 -12.14
CA VAL A 242 -13.44 10.33 -11.11
C VAL A 242 -14.07 10.99 -9.90
N ASP A 243 -15.35 10.70 -9.67
CA ASP A 243 -16.16 11.36 -8.65
C ASP A 243 -16.56 10.39 -7.53
N PHE A 244 -16.06 10.66 -6.32
CA PHE A 244 -16.33 9.87 -5.11
C PHE A 244 -17.52 10.41 -4.28
N SER A 245 -18.36 11.29 -4.83
CA SER A 245 -19.46 11.96 -4.09
C SER A 245 -20.50 11.02 -3.45
N GLY A 246 -20.57 9.75 -3.87
CA GLY A 246 -21.45 8.75 -3.27
C GLY A 246 -20.84 8.00 -2.07
N THR A 247 -19.61 8.33 -1.66
CA THR A 247 -18.88 7.64 -0.59
C THR A 247 -19.37 8.05 0.79
N SER A 248 -19.39 7.11 1.74
CA SER A 248 -19.77 7.32 3.13
C SER A 248 -18.97 8.45 3.79
N LEU A 249 -19.60 9.09 4.79
CA LEU A 249 -18.95 10.06 5.68
C LEU A 249 -17.78 9.43 6.44
N GLN A 250 -16.91 10.28 7.00
CA GLN A 250 -15.84 9.84 7.90
C GLN A 250 -16.39 8.90 8.98
N MET A 251 -15.67 7.80 9.19
CA MET A 251 -15.99 6.84 10.23
C MET A 251 -15.23 7.13 11.52
N LYS A 252 -15.75 6.60 12.64
CA LYS A 252 -15.08 6.71 13.94
C LYS A 252 -13.82 5.86 14.06
N GLY A 253 -13.69 4.79 13.28
CA GLY A 253 -12.54 3.88 13.34
C GLY A 253 -11.40 4.31 12.43
N ASN A 254 -10.40 3.44 12.30
CA ASN A 254 -9.16 3.72 11.59
C ASN A 254 -9.15 3.47 10.07
N GLN A 255 -10.29 3.15 9.45
CA GLN A 255 -10.37 2.88 8.00
C GLN A 255 -10.65 4.15 7.18
N ASN A 256 -10.42 5.34 7.74
CA ASN A 256 -10.43 6.56 6.96
C ASN A 256 -9.15 6.64 6.11
N ALA A 257 -9.28 6.85 4.80
CA ALA A 257 -8.16 7.01 3.90
C ALA A 257 -7.83 8.50 3.69
N PRO A 258 -6.58 8.94 3.94
CA PRO A 258 -6.14 10.28 3.57
C PRO A 258 -6.26 10.50 2.07
N MET A 259 -6.47 11.74 1.64
CA MET A 259 -6.63 12.09 0.22
C MET A 259 -5.46 11.57 -0.65
N ALA A 260 -4.24 11.53 -0.13
CA ALA A 260 -3.08 11.01 -0.83
C ALA A 260 -3.23 9.53 -1.21
N VAL A 261 -3.83 8.71 -0.33
CA VAL A 261 -4.11 7.28 -0.58
C VAL A 261 -5.14 7.12 -1.69
N THR A 262 -6.22 7.91 -1.66
CA THR A 262 -7.25 7.90 -2.71
C THR A 262 -6.67 8.24 -4.08
N LYS A 263 -5.85 9.29 -4.16
CA LYS A 263 -5.17 9.69 -5.40
C LYS A 263 -4.18 8.62 -5.89
N ALA A 264 -3.49 7.93 -4.98
CA ALA A 264 -2.60 6.82 -5.30
C ALA A 264 -3.36 5.63 -5.92
N ALA A 265 -4.52 5.27 -5.36
CA ALA A 265 -5.37 4.22 -5.92
C ALA A 265 -5.89 4.58 -7.33
N VAL A 266 -6.31 5.84 -7.55
CA VAL A 266 -6.68 6.33 -8.89
C VAL A 266 -5.51 6.23 -9.86
N LEU A 267 -4.33 6.75 -9.50
CA LEU A 267 -3.13 6.65 -10.35
C LEU A 267 -2.81 5.19 -10.69
N TYR A 268 -2.86 4.28 -9.72
CA TYR A 268 -2.59 2.87 -9.91
C TYR A 268 -3.54 2.25 -10.93
N VAL A 269 -4.86 2.39 -10.75
CA VAL A 269 -5.85 1.75 -11.65
C VAL A 269 -5.74 2.28 -13.07
N PHE A 270 -5.62 3.60 -13.22
CA PHE A 270 -5.46 4.19 -14.56
C PHE A 270 -4.11 3.81 -15.19
N ARG A 271 -3.04 3.64 -14.39
CA ARG A 271 -1.75 3.12 -14.90
C ARG A 271 -1.89 1.68 -15.42
N LEU A 272 -2.75 0.84 -14.84
CA LEU A 272 -2.99 -0.52 -15.34
C LEU A 272 -3.63 -0.53 -16.74
N MET A 273 -4.35 0.53 -17.11
CA MET A 273 -4.93 0.66 -18.46
C MET A 273 -3.87 1.00 -19.52
N ILE A 274 -2.70 1.50 -19.11
CA ILE A 274 -1.60 1.81 -20.01
C ILE A 274 -0.81 0.53 -20.27
N ASP A 275 -1.06 -0.10 -21.42
CA ASP A 275 -0.32 -1.26 -21.92
C ASP A 275 1.01 -0.86 -22.59
N LYS A 276 1.81 -0.07 -21.87
CA LYS A 276 3.15 0.38 -22.28
C LYS A 276 4.09 0.43 -21.09
N ASP A 277 5.37 0.20 -21.36
CA ASP A 277 6.43 0.41 -20.38
C ASP A 277 6.77 1.90 -20.30
N ILE A 278 6.07 2.62 -19.42
CA ILE A 278 6.34 4.02 -19.10
C ILE A 278 6.71 4.16 -17.61
N PRO A 279 7.62 5.09 -17.26
CA PRO A 279 7.90 5.44 -15.87
C PRO A 279 6.64 5.94 -15.16
N LEU A 280 6.38 5.45 -13.95
CA LEU A 280 5.27 5.94 -13.13
C LEU A 280 5.55 7.36 -12.63
N ASN A 281 4.73 8.33 -13.05
CA ASN A 281 4.82 9.71 -12.58
C ASN A 281 3.44 10.41 -12.60
N SER A 282 3.38 11.62 -12.05
CA SER A 282 2.12 12.38 -11.91
C SER A 282 1.51 12.86 -13.23
N GLY A 283 2.24 12.78 -14.35
CA GLY A 283 1.70 13.08 -15.68
C GLY A 283 0.51 12.20 -16.04
N CYS A 284 0.48 10.96 -15.56
CA CYS A 284 -0.66 10.05 -15.70
C CYS A 284 -1.97 10.62 -15.10
N LEU A 285 -1.90 11.55 -14.14
CA LEU A 285 -3.08 12.17 -13.55
C LEU A 285 -3.50 13.48 -14.22
N GLU A 286 -2.69 14.06 -15.11
CA GLU A 286 -3.05 15.32 -15.79
C GLU A 286 -4.39 15.24 -16.55
N PRO A 287 -4.72 14.17 -17.29
CA PRO A 287 -6.02 14.06 -17.94
C PRO A 287 -7.15 13.60 -16.99
N ILE A 288 -6.89 13.46 -15.69
CA ILE A 288 -7.84 12.88 -14.72
C ILE A 288 -8.22 13.93 -13.66
N GLU A 289 -9.46 14.38 -13.71
CA GLU A 289 -10.06 15.16 -12.63
C GLU A 289 -10.52 14.22 -11.50
N ILE A 290 -10.12 14.48 -10.26
CA ILE A 290 -10.49 13.66 -9.10
C ILE A 290 -11.30 14.51 -8.13
N ILE A 291 -12.54 14.12 -7.86
CA ILE A 291 -13.45 14.76 -6.91
C ILE A 291 -13.61 13.88 -5.68
N ILE A 292 -13.20 14.41 -4.53
CA ILE A 292 -13.33 13.76 -3.22
C ILE A 292 -14.04 14.77 -2.29
N PRO A 293 -15.27 14.48 -1.83
CA PRO A 293 -15.99 15.36 -0.92
C PRO A 293 -15.26 15.60 0.40
N GLU A 294 -15.40 16.80 0.96
CA GLU A 294 -14.94 17.10 2.32
C GLU A 294 -15.67 16.24 3.36
N GLY A 295 -14.95 15.74 4.36
CA GLY A 295 -15.55 15.02 5.50
C GLY A 295 -16.06 13.62 5.17
N CYS A 296 -15.82 13.10 3.96
CA CYS A 296 -16.02 11.70 3.66
C CYS A 296 -14.85 10.85 4.16
N LEU A 297 -15.01 9.52 4.23
CA LEU A 297 -13.93 8.64 4.72
C LEU A 297 -12.67 8.66 3.83
N LEU A 298 -12.72 9.25 2.64
CA LEU A 298 -11.58 9.43 1.71
C LEU A 298 -10.90 10.81 1.82
N LYS A 299 -11.46 11.69 2.67
CA LYS A 299 -10.92 12.99 3.04
C LYS A 299 -11.36 13.31 4.48
N PRO A 300 -10.87 12.55 5.46
CA PRO A 300 -11.21 12.74 6.86
C PRO A 300 -10.57 14.02 7.43
N ALA A 301 -11.02 14.42 8.61
CA ALA A 301 -10.41 15.46 9.43
C ALA A 301 -9.04 15.01 9.98
N ASP A 302 -8.19 16.00 10.29
CA ASP A 302 -6.79 15.80 10.69
C ASP A 302 -6.60 15.02 12.01
N THR A 303 -7.66 14.89 12.81
CA THR A 303 -7.62 14.12 14.07
C THR A 303 -7.99 12.65 13.87
N ALA A 304 -8.51 12.27 12.70
CA ALA A 304 -9.02 10.93 12.47
C ALA A 304 -7.88 9.90 12.41
N ALA A 305 -8.15 8.70 12.95
CA ALA A 305 -7.34 7.51 12.71
C ALA A 305 -7.44 7.06 11.24
N VAL A 306 -6.30 6.67 10.65
CA VAL A 306 -6.18 6.40 9.21
C VAL A 306 -5.36 5.18 8.81
N VAL A 307 -4.78 4.44 9.76
CA VAL A 307 -3.87 3.33 9.44
C VAL A 307 -4.55 2.25 8.58
N GLY A 308 -5.81 1.92 8.89
CA GLY A 308 -6.63 1.01 8.10
C GLY A 308 -7.09 1.60 6.77
N GLY A 309 -7.04 2.92 6.62
CA GLY A 309 -7.30 3.60 5.36
C GLY A 309 -6.26 3.27 4.30
N ASN A 310 -4.98 3.29 4.69
CA ASN A 310 -3.88 2.92 3.82
C ASN A 310 -3.87 1.43 3.48
N THR A 311 -4.28 0.55 4.41
CA THR A 311 -4.20 -0.90 4.18
C THR A 311 -5.46 -1.53 3.60
N GLU A 312 -6.63 -1.15 4.10
CA GLU A 312 -7.89 -1.82 3.77
C GLU A 312 -8.76 -0.98 2.82
N THR A 313 -8.96 0.30 3.14
CA THR A 313 -9.79 1.19 2.33
C THR A 313 -9.17 1.44 0.97
N SER A 314 -7.85 1.55 0.87
CA SER A 314 -7.10 1.67 -0.39
C SER A 314 -7.36 0.50 -1.35
N GLN A 315 -7.44 -0.72 -0.82
CA GLN A 315 -7.81 -1.92 -1.58
C GLN A 315 -9.25 -1.79 -2.10
N ARG A 316 -10.17 -1.32 -1.25
CA ARG A 316 -11.56 -1.12 -1.66
C ARG A 316 -11.75 -0.02 -2.69
N ILE A 317 -11.01 1.09 -2.60
CA ILE A 317 -10.98 2.16 -3.62
C ILE A 317 -10.51 1.56 -4.95
N THR A 318 -9.47 0.73 -4.92
CA THR A 318 -8.95 0.05 -6.11
C THR A 318 -10.00 -0.88 -6.71
N ASP A 319 -10.64 -1.70 -5.88
CA ASP A 319 -11.71 -2.61 -6.31
C ASP A 319 -12.86 -1.82 -6.98
N VAL A 320 -13.38 -0.74 -6.37
CA VAL A 320 -14.50 0.00 -7.00
C VAL A 320 -14.12 0.66 -8.32
N LEU A 321 -12.89 1.15 -8.45
CA LEU A 321 -12.38 1.73 -9.69
C LEU A 321 -12.24 0.66 -10.79
N MET A 322 -11.65 -0.48 -10.46
CA MET A 322 -11.52 -1.62 -11.40
C MET A 322 -12.88 -2.22 -11.76
N GLY A 323 -13.81 -2.24 -10.80
CA GLY A 323 -15.19 -2.69 -10.98
C GLY A 323 -15.96 -1.78 -11.95
N ALA A 324 -15.89 -0.46 -11.74
CA ALA A 324 -16.51 0.52 -12.64
C ALA A 324 -15.97 0.42 -14.07
N LEU A 325 -14.66 0.23 -14.22
CA LEU A 325 -14.00 0.09 -15.52
C LEU A 325 -14.10 -1.33 -16.11
N GLU A 326 -14.74 -2.27 -15.41
CA GLU A 326 -14.91 -3.68 -15.80
C GLU A 326 -13.59 -4.42 -16.10
N LEU A 327 -12.49 -4.05 -15.43
CA LEU A 327 -11.15 -4.56 -15.75
C LEU A 327 -10.91 -5.99 -15.24
N ALA A 328 -11.41 -6.31 -14.05
CA ALA A 328 -11.22 -7.60 -13.39
C ALA A 328 -12.29 -7.86 -12.33
N GLY A 329 -12.44 -9.12 -11.92
CA GLY A 329 -13.06 -9.43 -10.62
C GLY A 329 -12.26 -8.83 -9.48
N ALA A 330 -12.87 -8.59 -8.32
CA ALA A 330 -12.14 -8.10 -7.15
C ALA A 330 -11.09 -9.13 -6.71
N SER A 331 -9.92 -8.65 -6.31
CA SER A 331 -8.92 -9.48 -5.65
C SER A 331 -9.29 -9.69 -4.18
N GLN A 332 -8.36 -10.23 -3.38
CA GLN A 332 -8.58 -10.45 -1.95
C GLN A 332 -9.05 -9.19 -1.19
N GLY A 333 -8.82 -7.97 -1.70
CA GLY A 333 -9.42 -6.75 -1.20
C GLY A 333 -9.00 -6.36 0.23
N THR A 334 -7.86 -6.86 0.70
CA THR A 334 -7.28 -6.63 2.03
C THR A 334 -5.78 -6.94 1.99
N MET A 335 -4.99 -6.30 2.85
CA MET A 335 -3.58 -6.66 3.05
C MET A 335 -3.39 -7.77 4.09
N ASN A 336 -4.45 -8.15 4.80
CA ASN A 336 -4.44 -9.11 5.92
C ASN A 336 -3.30 -8.84 6.89
N ASN A 337 -3.25 -7.64 7.45
CA ASN A 337 -2.18 -7.28 8.35
C ASN A 337 -2.22 -8.13 9.62
N PHE A 338 -1.09 -8.73 9.93
CA PHE A 338 -0.87 -9.54 11.12
C PHE A 338 0.34 -9.02 11.86
N VAL A 339 0.10 -8.56 13.09
CA VAL A 339 1.10 -7.85 13.89
C VAL A 339 1.15 -8.46 15.28
N PHE A 340 2.35 -8.60 15.84
CA PHE A 340 2.50 -9.00 17.23
C PHE A 340 3.76 -8.41 17.87
N GLY A 341 3.72 -8.34 19.20
CA GLY A 341 4.84 -7.92 20.03
C GLY A 341 4.59 -8.23 21.51
N ARG A 342 5.53 -7.86 22.37
CA ARG A 342 5.32 -7.93 23.82
C ARG A 342 4.35 -6.84 24.25
N GLU A 343 3.56 -7.12 25.28
CA GLU A 343 2.53 -6.21 25.78
C GLU A 343 3.13 -4.96 26.44
N ASP A 344 4.27 -5.11 27.10
CA ASP A 344 5.07 -4.01 27.67
C ASP A 344 5.81 -3.16 26.62
N GLY A 345 5.67 -3.49 25.33
CA GLY A 345 6.33 -2.81 24.22
C GLY A 345 7.82 -3.13 24.06
N SER A 346 8.40 -3.97 24.91
CA SER A 346 9.81 -4.36 24.83
C SER A 346 10.09 -5.34 23.67
N GLY A 347 11.35 -5.40 23.25
CA GLY A 347 11.80 -6.29 22.18
C GLY A 347 11.32 -5.87 20.79
N LYS A 348 11.30 -6.83 19.87
CA LYS A 348 10.98 -6.60 18.45
C LYS A 348 9.48 -6.66 18.19
N GLN A 349 9.03 -5.87 17.22
CA GLN A 349 7.67 -5.91 16.70
C GLN A 349 7.69 -6.64 15.36
N TYR A 350 6.76 -7.58 15.19
CA TYR A 350 6.56 -8.24 13.92
C TYR A 350 5.40 -7.59 13.18
N TYR A 351 5.63 -7.24 11.92
CA TYR A 351 4.60 -6.76 11.00
C TYR A 351 4.64 -7.61 9.73
N GLU A 352 3.48 -8.14 9.32
CA GLU A 352 3.33 -8.89 8.08
C GLU A 352 2.04 -8.53 7.36
N THR A 353 2.14 -8.45 6.04
CA THR A 353 0.99 -8.46 5.12
C THR A 353 0.87 -9.85 4.52
N ILE A 354 -0.31 -10.48 4.58
CA ILE A 354 -0.50 -11.87 4.14
C ILE A 354 -1.21 -11.91 2.78
N ALA A 355 -0.54 -12.54 1.82
CA ALA A 355 -1.00 -12.70 0.45
C ALA A 355 -2.32 -13.52 0.31
N GLY A 356 -3.02 -13.34 -0.81
CA GLY A 356 -4.28 -14.01 -1.08
C GLY A 356 -4.56 -14.20 -2.57
N GLY A 357 -5.83 -14.29 -2.94
CA GLY A 357 -6.22 -14.50 -4.34
C GLY A 357 -6.33 -13.20 -5.13
N SER A 358 -5.73 -13.16 -6.32
CA SER A 358 -6.00 -12.11 -7.31
C SER A 358 -7.32 -12.36 -8.03
N GLY A 359 -8.03 -11.30 -8.39
CA GLY A 359 -9.18 -11.39 -9.29
C GLY A 359 -8.79 -11.89 -10.67
N ALA A 360 -9.70 -12.60 -11.33
CA ALA A 360 -9.54 -12.98 -12.73
C ALA A 360 -9.87 -11.81 -13.66
N CYS A 361 -9.26 -11.80 -14.84
CA CYS A 361 -9.53 -10.83 -15.89
C CYS A 361 -9.87 -11.53 -17.20
N LYS A 362 -10.29 -10.77 -18.21
CA LYS A 362 -10.54 -11.31 -19.54
C LYS A 362 -9.26 -11.97 -20.08
N GLY A 363 -9.33 -13.26 -20.38
CA GLY A 363 -8.20 -14.01 -20.96
C GLY A 363 -7.38 -14.82 -19.97
N HIS A 364 -7.43 -14.52 -18.66
CA HIS A 364 -6.51 -15.12 -17.69
C HIS A 364 -7.15 -15.38 -16.32
N ASN A 365 -6.79 -16.51 -15.71
CA ASN A 365 -7.12 -16.80 -14.31
C ASN A 365 -6.38 -15.84 -13.36
N GLY A 366 -6.97 -15.59 -12.20
CA GLY A 366 -6.29 -14.89 -11.11
C GLY A 366 -5.15 -15.72 -10.52
N ALA A 367 -4.05 -15.05 -10.18
CA ALA A 367 -2.93 -15.67 -9.47
C ALA A 367 -3.30 -16.02 -8.02
N SER A 368 -2.83 -17.16 -7.53
CA SER A 368 -3.10 -17.65 -6.16
C SER A 368 -1.96 -17.30 -5.21
N GLY A 369 -2.27 -16.86 -3.99
CA GLY A 369 -1.29 -16.59 -2.93
C GLY A 369 -0.30 -15.48 -3.27
N VAL A 370 -0.75 -14.40 -3.90
CA VAL A 370 0.08 -13.25 -4.27
C VAL A 370 -0.37 -11.99 -3.53
N GLN A 371 0.55 -11.05 -3.33
CA GLN A 371 0.17 -9.68 -2.96
C GLN A 371 -0.50 -9.01 -4.16
N VAL A 372 -1.48 -8.14 -3.88
CA VAL A 372 -2.29 -7.50 -4.91
C VAL A 372 -2.39 -6.00 -4.64
N HIS A 373 -2.50 -5.25 -5.74
CA HIS A 373 -2.81 -3.83 -5.75
C HIS A 373 -1.90 -3.00 -4.86
N MET A 374 -2.40 -2.58 -3.69
CA MET A 374 -1.72 -1.67 -2.76
C MET A 374 -0.59 -2.34 -1.96
N THR A 375 -0.23 -3.58 -2.32
CA THR A 375 0.86 -4.35 -1.71
C THR A 375 1.70 -5.05 -2.77
N ASN A 376 3.01 -5.08 -2.54
CA ASN A 376 4.00 -5.79 -3.38
C ASN A 376 5.18 -6.30 -2.53
N THR A 377 4.89 -6.78 -1.33
CA THR A 377 5.88 -7.32 -0.40
C THR A 377 6.16 -8.79 -0.70
N ARG A 378 7.38 -9.25 -0.41
CA ARG A 378 7.71 -10.68 -0.40
C ARG A 378 7.39 -11.27 0.96
N ALA A 379 6.90 -12.50 0.97
CA ALA A 379 6.75 -13.24 2.23
C ALA A 379 8.12 -13.47 2.88
N THR A 380 8.18 -13.39 4.21
CA THR A 380 9.40 -13.76 4.95
C THR A 380 9.53 -15.27 4.96
N ASP A 381 10.72 -15.79 4.65
CA ASP A 381 10.97 -17.22 4.70
C ASP A 381 10.68 -17.78 6.10
N PRO A 382 10.03 -18.95 6.21
CA PRO A 382 9.70 -19.57 7.49
C PRO A 382 10.88 -19.66 8.46
N GLU A 383 12.05 -20.06 7.97
CA GLU A 383 13.27 -20.20 8.78
C GLU A 383 13.76 -18.85 9.31
N VAL A 384 13.73 -17.80 8.48
CA VAL A 384 14.11 -16.44 8.87
C VAL A 384 13.13 -15.88 9.90
N LEU A 385 11.82 -16.14 9.71
CA LEU A 385 10.78 -15.74 10.65
C LEU A 385 11.02 -16.38 12.02
N GLU A 386 11.14 -17.72 12.08
CA GLU A 386 11.32 -18.44 13.35
C GLU A 386 12.68 -18.15 14.00
N HIS A 387 13.72 -17.83 13.22
CA HIS A 387 15.01 -17.42 13.75
C HIS A 387 14.94 -16.02 14.38
N ARG A 388 14.29 -15.06 13.72
CA ARG A 388 14.17 -13.68 14.23
C ARG A 388 13.17 -13.55 15.38
N PHE A 389 12.17 -14.42 15.41
CA PHE A 389 11.11 -14.47 16.42
C PHE A 389 11.01 -15.89 17.01
N PRO A 390 11.99 -16.32 17.84
CA PRO A 390 12.03 -17.67 18.41
C PRO A 390 10.83 -18.00 19.32
N GLU A 391 10.05 -17.00 19.71
CA GLU A 391 8.81 -17.15 20.47
C GLU A 391 7.60 -17.67 19.67
N ILE A 392 7.71 -17.84 18.35
CA ILE A 392 6.62 -18.37 17.51
C ILE A 392 7.09 -19.58 16.68
N ARG A 393 6.13 -20.39 16.22
CA ARG A 393 6.35 -21.42 15.22
C ARG A 393 5.31 -21.31 14.11
N LEU A 394 5.76 -21.35 12.86
CA LEU A 394 4.88 -21.38 11.70
C LEU A 394 4.46 -22.82 11.43
N GLU A 395 3.29 -23.22 11.92
CA GLU A 395 2.81 -24.59 11.76
C GLU A 395 2.24 -24.87 10.35
N HIS A 396 1.81 -23.84 9.62
CA HIS A 396 1.34 -23.98 8.25
C HIS A 396 1.41 -22.66 7.47
N PHE A 397 1.88 -22.73 6.23
CA PHE A 397 1.68 -21.69 5.23
C PHE A 397 1.47 -22.32 3.84
N GLY A 398 0.30 -22.11 3.24
CA GLY A 398 -0.02 -22.73 1.95
C GLY A 398 -1.27 -22.17 1.30
N LEU A 399 -1.57 -22.62 0.08
CA LEU A 399 -2.74 -22.16 -0.66
C LEU A 399 -4.05 -22.69 -0.05
N ARG A 400 -5.03 -21.79 0.08
CA ARG A 400 -6.39 -22.10 0.51
C ARG A 400 -7.21 -22.61 -0.67
N LYS A 401 -7.16 -23.92 -0.90
CA LYS A 401 -7.79 -24.56 -2.06
C LYS A 401 -9.28 -24.20 -2.20
N ASN A 402 -9.70 -23.98 -3.44
CA ASN A 402 -11.09 -23.71 -3.83
C ASN A 402 -11.67 -22.47 -3.12
N SER A 403 -10.87 -21.43 -2.90
CA SER A 403 -11.35 -20.16 -2.38
C SER A 403 -11.55 -19.09 -3.45
N GLY A 404 -10.93 -19.25 -4.63
CA GLY A 404 -11.20 -18.38 -5.78
C GLY A 404 -12.60 -18.61 -6.36
N GLY A 405 -13.19 -17.54 -6.88
CA GLY A 405 -14.50 -17.57 -7.54
C GLY A 405 -14.43 -18.27 -8.90
N ASP A 406 -15.45 -19.07 -9.21
CA ASP A 406 -15.54 -19.73 -10.51
C ASP A 406 -15.96 -18.75 -11.61
N GLY A 407 -15.51 -19.01 -12.84
CA GLY A 407 -15.88 -18.27 -14.03
C GLY A 407 -15.35 -18.99 -15.26
N GLN A 408 -15.48 -18.38 -16.44
CA GLN A 408 -14.68 -18.81 -17.60
C GLN A 408 -13.18 -18.76 -17.25
N TYR A 409 -12.79 -17.72 -16.52
CA TYR A 409 -11.52 -17.61 -15.83
C TYR A 409 -11.75 -17.59 -14.32
N LYS A 410 -11.01 -18.42 -13.60
CA LYS A 410 -11.14 -18.57 -12.14
C LYS A 410 -10.35 -17.52 -11.41
N GLY A 411 -10.91 -16.99 -10.33
CA GLY A 411 -10.16 -16.18 -9.38
C GLY A 411 -9.08 -17.00 -8.66
N GLY A 412 -8.04 -16.32 -8.18
CA GLY A 412 -6.96 -16.94 -7.44
C GLY A 412 -7.41 -17.47 -6.08
N ASN A 413 -6.75 -18.52 -5.60
CA ASN A 413 -6.92 -19.00 -4.23
C ASN A 413 -6.17 -18.10 -3.25
N GLY A 414 -6.74 -17.96 -2.05
CA GLY A 414 -6.12 -17.32 -0.92
C GLY A 414 -5.02 -18.19 -0.32
N THR A 415 -4.60 -17.86 0.90
CA THR A 415 -3.63 -18.63 1.68
C THR A 415 -4.19 -18.98 3.05
N VAL A 416 -3.59 -19.97 3.69
CA VAL A 416 -3.79 -20.30 5.09
C VAL A 416 -2.46 -20.09 5.80
N ARG A 417 -2.43 -19.22 6.80
CA ARG A 417 -1.27 -18.93 7.64
C ARG A 417 -1.60 -19.30 9.08
N LYS A 418 -0.80 -20.20 9.69
CA LYS A 418 -1.01 -20.69 11.05
C LYS A 418 0.25 -20.49 11.88
N VAL A 419 0.17 -19.60 12.86
CA VAL A 419 1.28 -19.24 13.74
C VAL A 419 0.93 -19.66 15.16
N LYS A 420 1.74 -20.56 15.73
CA LYS A 420 1.67 -20.95 17.14
C LYS A 420 2.58 -20.06 17.97
N PHE A 421 2.07 -19.56 19.07
CA PHE A 421 2.83 -18.76 20.02
C PHE A 421 3.42 -19.68 21.10
N LEU A 422 4.75 -19.65 21.26
CA LEU A 422 5.47 -20.36 22.32
C LEU A 422 5.58 -19.52 23.59
N GLU A 423 5.44 -18.21 23.46
CA GLU A 423 5.33 -17.26 24.58
C GLU A 423 4.10 -16.38 24.41
N GLN A 424 3.65 -15.77 25.50
CA GLN A 424 2.56 -14.81 25.45
C GLN A 424 2.94 -13.58 24.61
N ARG A 425 2.05 -13.14 23.71
CA ARG A 425 2.22 -11.93 22.89
C ARG A 425 0.90 -11.17 22.74
N LYS A 426 0.98 -9.84 22.64
CA LYS A 426 -0.14 -9.00 22.19
C LYS A 426 -0.17 -9.06 20.66
N VAL A 427 -1.35 -9.36 20.11
CA VAL A 427 -1.58 -9.60 18.69
C VAL A 427 -2.64 -8.63 18.19
N SER A 428 -2.37 -8.04 17.03
CA SER A 428 -3.32 -7.26 16.26
C SER A 428 -3.55 -7.89 14.88
N ILE A 429 -4.82 -7.93 14.45
CA ILE A 429 -5.20 -8.26 13.08
C ILE A 429 -6.05 -7.11 12.55
N LEU A 430 -5.70 -6.62 11.37
CA LEU A 430 -6.53 -5.68 10.59
C LEU A 430 -6.74 -6.30 9.22
N SER A 431 -7.98 -6.69 8.94
CA SER A 431 -8.33 -7.40 7.72
C SER A 431 -9.79 -7.16 7.33
N GLU A 432 -10.04 -7.20 6.02
CA GLU A 432 -11.34 -6.94 5.38
C GLU A 432 -11.84 -8.16 4.59
N ARG A 433 -13.00 -8.06 3.93
CA ARG A 433 -13.61 -9.17 3.14
C ARG A 433 -13.89 -10.41 3.99
N ARG A 434 -14.35 -10.19 5.22
CA ARG A 434 -14.84 -11.21 6.15
C ARG A 434 -16.37 -11.30 6.12
N ASN A 435 -17.04 -10.17 5.86
CA ASN A 435 -18.49 -10.08 5.73
C ASN A 435 -18.93 -10.05 4.26
N TYR A 436 -18.22 -9.29 3.42
CA TYR A 436 -18.54 -9.15 1.99
C TYR A 436 -17.50 -9.86 1.10
N PRO A 437 -17.92 -10.78 0.21
CA PRO A 437 -16.98 -11.52 -0.62
C PRO A 437 -16.39 -10.65 -1.73
N PRO A 438 -15.18 -10.95 -2.25
CA PRO A 438 -14.65 -10.39 -3.48
C PRO A 438 -15.59 -10.68 -4.66
N TYR A 439 -16.12 -9.64 -5.31
CA TYR A 439 -17.07 -9.78 -6.41
C TYR A 439 -16.41 -10.41 -7.66
N GLY A 440 -17.19 -11.15 -8.46
CA GLY A 440 -16.79 -11.57 -9.80
C GLY A 440 -17.17 -10.54 -10.87
N MET A 441 -16.60 -10.66 -12.07
CA MET A 441 -16.78 -9.72 -13.17
C MET A 441 -17.37 -10.41 -14.41
N ALA A 442 -18.17 -9.69 -15.19
CA ALA A 442 -18.76 -10.17 -16.44
C ALA A 442 -19.48 -11.54 -16.31
N GLY A 443 -20.19 -11.78 -15.20
CA GLY A 443 -20.89 -13.04 -14.91
C GLY A 443 -20.07 -14.08 -14.12
N GLY A 444 -18.82 -13.79 -13.79
CA GLY A 444 -18.02 -14.60 -12.86
C GLY A 444 -18.59 -14.59 -11.44
N LEU A 445 -18.35 -15.68 -10.70
CA LEU A 445 -18.80 -15.84 -9.32
C LEU A 445 -17.83 -15.20 -8.33
N PRO A 446 -18.33 -14.76 -7.16
CA PRO A 446 -17.49 -14.19 -6.12
C PRO A 446 -16.50 -15.20 -5.52
N GLY A 447 -15.37 -14.69 -5.04
CA GLY A 447 -14.43 -15.45 -4.22
C GLY A 447 -14.98 -15.70 -2.81
N LYS A 448 -14.38 -16.63 -2.07
CA LYS A 448 -14.72 -16.87 -0.67
C LYS A 448 -14.14 -15.77 0.22
N CYS A 449 -14.93 -15.31 1.20
CA CYS A 449 -14.45 -14.48 2.31
C CYS A 449 -13.28 -15.13 3.06
N GLY A 450 -12.46 -14.27 3.66
CA GLY A 450 -11.44 -14.68 4.62
C GLY A 450 -12.03 -15.11 5.95
N LYS A 451 -11.21 -15.72 6.82
CA LYS A 451 -11.59 -16.12 8.18
C LYS A 451 -10.39 -16.02 9.11
N ASN A 452 -10.62 -15.54 10.34
CA ASN A 452 -9.61 -15.49 11.38
C ASN A 452 -10.08 -16.42 12.52
N GLN A 453 -9.17 -17.20 13.11
CA GLN A 453 -9.48 -18.11 14.22
C GLN A 453 -8.34 -18.17 15.25
N LEU A 454 -8.71 -18.37 16.51
CA LEU A 454 -7.79 -18.75 17.58
C LEU A 454 -7.95 -20.24 17.87
N LYS A 455 -6.86 -21.00 17.81
CA LYS A 455 -6.79 -22.36 18.33
C LYS A 455 -6.27 -22.32 19.77
N LYS A 456 -7.13 -22.70 20.72
CA LYS A 456 -6.76 -22.84 22.15
C LYS A 456 -5.85 -24.05 22.35
N THR A 457 -5.14 -24.09 23.48
CA THR A 457 -4.32 -25.25 23.89
C THR A 457 -5.13 -26.54 24.02
N SER A 458 -6.43 -26.44 24.34
CA SER A 458 -7.37 -27.57 24.34
C SER A 458 -7.71 -28.12 22.95
N GLY A 459 -7.28 -27.46 21.88
CA GLY A 459 -7.62 -27.78 20.50
C GLY A 459 -8.91 -27.11 19.99
N LYS A 460 -9.69 -26.47 20.86
CA LYS A 460 -10.90 -25.72 20.48
C LYS A 460 -10.55 -24.57 19.53
N LEU A 461 -11.33 -24.45 18.46
CA LEU A 461 -11.27 -23.31 17.53
C LEU A 461 -12.31 -22.25 17.93
N GLU A 462 -11.86 -21.02 18.11
CA GLU A 462 -12.70 -19.86 18.40
C GLU A 462 -12.64 -18.89 17.21
N PRO A 463 -13.78 -18.50 16.61
CA PRO A 463 -13.78 -17.53 15.52
C PRO A 463 -13.31 -16.15 16.03
N LEU A 464 -12.57 -15.44 15.20
CA LEU A 464 -12.17 -14.06 15.42
C LEU A 464 -12.76 -13.16 14.33
N ALA A 465 -13.02 -11.90 14.67
CA ALA A 465 -13.47 -10.89 13.72
C ALA A 465 -12.35 -10.49 12.73
N GLY A 466 -12.70 -9.66 11.73
CA GLY A 466 -11.72 -9.07 10.79
C GLY A 466 -10.72 -8.12 11.47
N LYS A 467 -11.16 -7.47 12.55
CA LYS A 467 -10.36 -6.64 13.45
C LYS A 467 -10.18 -7.34 14.79
N VAL A 468 -8.95 -7.48 15.26
CA VAL A 468 -8.63 -8.19 16.50
C VAL A 468 -7.53 -7.46 17.23
N GLU A 469 -7.72 -7.22 18.53
CA GLU A 469 -6.65 -6.85 19.46
C GLU A 469 -6.78 -7.76 20.68
N ARG A 470 -5.76 -8.55 20.98
CA ARG A 470 -5.80 -9.45 22.14
C ARG A 470 -4.43 -9.96 22.56
N VAL A 471 -4.36 -10.42 23.80
CA VAL A 471 -3.25 -11.25 24.27
C VAL A 471 -3.51 -12.70 23.89
N VAL A 472 -2.54 -13.31 23.20
CA VAL A 472 -2.51 -14.73 22.85
C VAL A 472 -1.56 -15.45 23.81
N LYS A 473 -2.01 -16.54 24.42
CA LYS A 473 -1.24 -17.27 25.44
C LYS A 473 -0.26 -18.25 24.79
N SER A 474 0.79 -18.60 25.52
CA SER A 474 1.70 -19.69 25.14
C SER A 474 0.91 -20.97 24.85
N GLY A 475 1.27 -21.63 23.76
CA GLY A 475 0.66 -22.85 23.25
C GLY A 475 -0.54 -22.65 22.33
N GLU A 476 -1.11 -21.44 22.26
CA GLU A 476 -2.23 -21.11 21.35
C GLU A 476 -1.74 -20.78 19.92
N SER A 477 -2.63 -20.82 18.94
CA SER A 477 -2.30 -20.48 17.55
C SER A 477 -3.30 -19.54 16.91
N ILE A 478 -2.82 -18.58 16.14
CA ILE A 478 -3.64 -17.76 15.24
C ILE A 478 -3.65 -18.43 13.86
N ILE A 479 -4.84 -18.59 13.30
CA ILE A 479 -5.07 -19.10 11.95
C ILE A 479 -5.74 -18.01 11.13
N ILE A 480 -5.12 -17.62 10.03
CA ILE A 480 -5.65 -16.64 9.08
C ILE A 480 -5.84 -17.35 7.75
N GLU A 481 -7.10 -17.46 7.32
CA GLU A 481 -7.49 -17.85 5.97
C GLU A 481 -7.75 -16.58 5.17
N THR A 482 -6.90 -16.24 4.20
CA THR A 482 -7.11 -15.04 3.39
C THR A 482 -8.21 -15.25 2.32
N PRO A 483 -8.84 -14.17 1.84
CA PRO A 483 -9.86 -14.27 0.80
C PRO A 483 -9.27 -14.80 -0.53
N GLY A 484 -10.13 -15.43 -1.34
CA GLY A 484 -9.82 -15.68 -2.76
C GLY A 484 -10.06 -14.44 -3.62
N GLY A 485 -9.80 -14.52 -4.93
CA GLY A 485 -10.24 -13.52 -5.90
C GLY A 485 -11.56 -13.90 -6.57
N GLY A 486 -12.29 -12.94 -7.12
CA GLY A 486 -13.47 -13.16 -7.94
C GLY A 486 -13.15 -13.73 -9.32
N GLY A 487 -14.07 -14.53 -9.87
CA GLY A 487 -13.98 -15.07 -11.22
C GLY A 487 -14.34 -14.05 -12.31
N TYR A 488 -14.04 -14.39 -13.56
CA TYR A 488 -14.38 -13.58 -14.74
C TYR A 488 -15.12 -14.43 -15.77
N GLY A 489 -16.23 -13.90 -16.30
CA GLY A 489 -17.06 -14.61 -17.27
C GLY A 489 -17.94 -15.68 -16.62
N SER A 490 -19.11 -15.95 -17.17
CA SER A 490 -20.00 -17.00 -16.68
C SER A 490 -19.28 -18.36 -16.61
N PRO A 491 -19.38 -19.10 -15.49
CA PRO A 491 -18.86 -20.46 -15.41
C PRO A 491 -19.45 -21.32 -16.53
N GLN A 492 -18.62 -22.10 -17.21
CA GLN A 492 -19.14 -23.09 -18.17
C GLN A 492 -20.00 -24.10 -17.39
N LYS A 493 -21.23 -24.33 -17.87
CA LYS A 493 -22.04 -25.45 -17.35
C LYS A 493 -21.22 -26.72 -17.60
N LYS A 494 -20.85 -27.42 -16.52
CA LYS A 494 -20.36 -28.80 -16.67
C LYS A 494 -21.50 -29.59 -17.27
N ASP A 495 -21.39 -29.98 -18.53
CA ASP A 495 -22.24 -31.02 -19.09
C ASP A 495 -22.07 -32.26 -18.22
N LYS A 496 -23.16 -32.68 -17.57
CA LYS A 496 -23.22 -33.92 -16.79
C LYS A 496 -23.23 -35.13 -17.74
N LEU A 497 -22.19 -35.28 -18.55
CA LEU A 497 -21.96 -36.45 -19.39
C LEU A 497 -20.71 -37.15 -18.86
N GLY A 498 -20.89 -38.10 -17.93
CA GLY A 498 -19.77 -38.89 -17.42
C GLY A 498 -19.97 -39.77 -16.17
N GLU A 499 -21.17 -39.86 -15.59
CA GLU A 499 -21.41 -40.74 -14.41
C GLU A 499 -22.57 -41.75 -14.60
N GLN A 500 -22.98 -42.04 -15.83
CA GLN A 500 -23.94 -43.11 -16.13
C GLN A 500 -23.45 -44.00 -17.28
N SER A 501 -22.38 -44.77 -17.08
CA SER A 501 -22.06 -45.92 -17.97
C SER A 501 -21.03 -46.91 -17.37
N LYS A 502 -21.10 -47.21 -16.06
CA LYS A 502 -20.29 -48.28 -15.46
C LYS A 502 -21.06 -49.38 -14.72
N ASP A 503 -22.39 -49.43 -14.84
CA ASP A 503 -23.23 -50.49 -14.25
C ASP A 503 -23.92 -51.40 -15.29
N GLN A 504 -23.46 -51.43 -16.54
CA GLN A 504 -23.94 -52.39 -17.54
C GLN A 504 -22.79 -53.14 -18.19
N GLU A 505 -22.03 -53.90 -17.39
CA GLU A 505 -21.20 -55.01 -17.89
C GLU A 505 -20.83 -55.98 -16.76
N LYS A 506 -21.86 -56.48 -16.06
CA LYS A 506 -21.82 -57.74 -15.31
C LYS A 506 -23.23 -58.36 -15.30
N ASN A 507 -23.53 -59.12 -16.34
CA ASN A 507 -24.36 -60.32 -16.31
C ASN A 507 -24.15 -61.12 -17.59
#